data_AF-A0A519KQ57-F1
#
_entry.id   AF-A0A519KQ57-F1
#
_cell.length_a   1.000
_cell.length_b   1.000
_cell.length_c   1.000
_cell.angle_alpha   90.00
_cell.angle_beta   90.00
_cell.angle_gamma   90.00
#
_symmetry.space_group_name_H-M   'P 1'
#
loop_
_entity.id
_entity.type
_entity.pdbx_description
1 polymer ?
#
loop_
_entity_poly.entity_id
_entity_poly.type
_entity_poly.pdbx_seq_one_letter_code
_entity_poly.pdbx_strand_id
1 'polypeptide(L)'
;GVSNEEIEERIVAASDARAAERLALVGADQIRSLERQFMLQMIDMQWREHLVQLDHLRGVIGLRGYGQRDPLNEYKTEAFNLFETLLYELRHNVTRWLMTVEFRFDAPPAMEMPEFQEIHLNPGTGENEMANPLAQLPEGILEGDARSRLPVDVLPVGWERTARNADCPCGSGRKFKHCHGSLV
;
A
#
# COMPACT_ATOMS: atom_id res chain seq x y z
N GLY A 1 40.91 27.04 -5.06
CA GLY A 1 40.72 25.63 -4.66
C GLY A 1 40.01 25.67 -3.33
N VAL A 2 38.95 24.88 -3.17
CA VAL A 2 38.21 24.76 -1.90
C VAL A 2 39.15 24.14 -0.87
N SER A 3 39.25 24.71 0.33
CA SER A 3 40.06 24.13 1.41
C SER A 3 39.40 22.86 1.97
N ASN A 4 40.18 21.97 2.59
CA ASN A 4 39.63 20.76 3.23
C ASN A 4 38.59 21.11 4.30
N GLU A 5 38.82 22.19 5.05
CA GLU A 5 37.89 22.71 6.08
C GLU A 5 36.55 23.12 5.45
N GLU A 6 36.59 23.84 4.32
CA GLU A 6 35.37 24.27 3.64
C GLU A 6 34.58 23.08 3.05
N ILE A 7 35.25 22.01 2.64
CA ILE A 7 34.57 20.77 2.23
C ILE A 7 33.91 20.08 3.42
N GLU A 8 34.60 19.98 4.55
CA GLU A 8 34.07 19.37 5.77
C GLU A 8 32.82 20.10 6.26
N GLU A 9 32.87 21.44 6.34
CA GLU A 9 31.72 22.26 6.71
C GLU A 9 30.51 22.04 5.80
N ARG A 10 30.74 21.97 4.47
CA ARG A 10 29.66 21.73 3.50
C ARG A 10 29.03 20.35 3.65
N ILE A 11 29.83 19.32 3.92
CA ILE A 11 29.32 17.96 4.12
C ILE A 11 28.50 17.89 5.41
N VAL A 12 28.99 18.49 6.50
CA VAL A 12 28.27 18.54 7.77
C VAL A 12 26.94 19.27 7.60
N ALA A 13 26.95 20.45 6.96
CA ALA A 13 25.73 21.21 6.70
C ALA A 13 24.70 20.42 5.85
N ALA A 14 25.16 19.72 4.81
CA ALA A 14 24.28 18.86 4.00
C ALA A 14 23.71 17.68 4.80
N SER A 15 24.52 17.10 5.69
CA SER A 15 24.08 16.00 6.56
C SER A 15 23.03 16.44 7.59
N ASP A 16 23.20 17.64 8.17
CA ASP A 16 22.25 18.23 9.12
C ASP A 16 20.92 18.59 8.44
N ALA A 17 20.98 19.15 7.22
CA ALA A 17 19.78 19.43 6.43
C ALA A 17 18.98 18.14 6.15
N ARG A 18 19.67 17.05 5.78
CA ARG A 18 19.04 15.75 5.54
C ARG A 18 18.43 15.15 6.80
N ALA A 19 19.09 15.30 7.95
CA ALA A 19 18.56 14.86 9.24
C ALA A 19 17.29 15.63 9.62
N ALA A 20 17.26 16.95 9.40
CA ALA A 20 16.11 17.80 9.67
C ALA A 20 14.89 17.45 8.79
N GLU A 21 15.10 17.19 7.49
CA GLU A 21 14.04 16.72 6.59
C GLU A 21 13.39 15.44 7.09
N ARG A 22 14.20 14.48 7.55
CA ARG A 22 13.70 13.19 8.07
C ARG A 22 12.95 13.34 9.38
N LEU A 23 13.45 14.20 10.27
CA LEU A 23 12.77 14.51 11.52
C LEU A 23 11.35 15.02 11.26
N ALA A 24 11.18 15.87 10.24
CA ALA A 24 9.88 16.41 9.84
C ALA A 24 8.94 15.35 9.24
N LEU A 25 9.47 14.36 8.50
CA LEU A 25 8.68 13.32 7.85
C LEU A 25 8.19 12.23 8.83
N VAL A 26 9.05 11.78 9.77
CA VAL A 26 8.78 10.61 10.62
C VAL A 26 8.33 11.00 12.03
N GLY A 27 8.79 12.15 12.53
CA GLY A 27 8.60 12.58 13.92
C GLY A 27 9.73 12.14 14.86
N ALA A 28 9.94 12.93 15.92
CA ALA A 28 11.11 12.84 16.80
C ALA A 28 11.19 11.56 17.63
N ASP A 29 10.08 11.03 18.12
CA ASP A 29 10.09 9.84 18.97
C ASP A 29 10.32 8.56 18.17
N GLN A 30 9.70 8.47 16.98
CA GLN A 30 9.86 7.33 16.09
C GLN A 30 11.30 7.25 15.55
N ILE A 31 11.88 8.36 15.11
CA ILE A 31 13.25 8.35 14.58
C ILE A 31 14.26 7.93 15.66
N ARG A 32 14.14 8.42 16.90
CA ARG A 32 15.02 8.03 18.01
C ARG A 32 14.90 6.55 18.37
N SER A 33 13.69 5.99 18.30
CA SER A 33 13.47 4.55 18.54
C SER A 33 14.13 3.71 17.44
N LEU A 34 13.94 4.10 16.18
CA LEU A 34 14.53 3.43 15.02
C LEU A 34 16.06 3.51 15.02
N GLU A 35 16.62 4.68 15.30
CA GLU A 35 18.07 4.88 15.45
C GLU A 35 18.65 3.94 16.51
N ARG A 36 18.02 3.88 17.69
CA ARG A 36 18.45 3.00 18.78
C ARG A 36 18.39 1.53 18.38
N GLN A 37 17.26 1.11 17.81
CA GLN A 37 17.05 -0.28 17.40
C GLN A 37 18.09 -0.69 16.35
N PHE A 38 18.32 0.17 15.36
CA PHE A 38 19.28 -0.11 14.30
C PHE A 38 20.71 -0.13 14.82
N MET A 39 21.11 0.84 15.65
CA MET A 39 22.44 0.84 16.27
C MET A 39 22.71 -0.44 17.04
N LEU A 40 21.75 -0.90 17.85
CA LEU A 40 21.89 -2.15 18.61
C LEU A 40 21.99 -3.37 17.69
N GLN A 41 21.14 -3.46 16.66
CA GLN A 41 21.19 -4.55 15.69
C GLN A 41 22.53 -4.60 14.93
N MET A 42 23.04 -3.42 14.54
CA MET A 42 24.30 -3.29 13.82
C MET A 42 25.49 -3.70 14.71
N ILE A 43 25.50 -3.26 15.97
CA ILE A 43 26.51 -3.67 16.96
C ILE A 43 26.50 -5.18 17.15
N ASP A 44 25.33 -5.79 17.37
CA ASP A 44 25.21 -7.23 17.61
C ASP A 44 25.66 -8.06 16.38
N MET A 45 25.33 -7.61 15.17
CA MET A 45 25.80 -8.26 13.93
C MET A 45 27.32 -8.18 13.79
N GLN A 46 27.90 -6.98 13.94
CA GLN A 46 29.35 -6.76 13.79
C GLN A 46 30.15 -7.45 14.89
N TRP A 47 29.63 -7.46 16.11
CA TRP A 47 30.26 -8.13 17.24
C TRP A 47 30.32 -9.65 17.04
N ARG A 48 29.23 -10.27 16.57
CA ARG A 48 29.23 -11.70 16.25
C ARG A 48 30.26 -12.05 15.19
N GLU A 49 30.34 -11.26 14.12
CA GLU A 49 31.34 -11.44 13.07
C GLU A 49 32.77 -11.32 13.64
N HIS A 50 33.02 -10.32 14.50
CA HIS A 50 34.33 -10.16 15.13
C HIS A 50 34.71 -11.32 16.06
N LEU A 51 33.77 -11.89 16.81
CA LEU A 51 34.04 -13.09 17.61
C LEU A 51 34.46 -14.26 16.72
N VAL A 52 33.77 -14.46 15.58
CA VAL A 52 34.16 -15.49 14.60
C VAL A 52 35.57 -15.22 14.07
N GLN A 53 35.90 -13.98 13.71
CA GLN A 53 37.24 -13.60 13.25
C GLN A 53 38.33 -13.85 14.30
N LEU A 54 38.06 -13.56 15.58
CA LEU A 54 38.98 -13.85 16.68
C LEU A 54 39.21 -15.36 16.87
N ASP A 55 38.16 -16.17 16.73
CA ASP A 55 38.30 -17.63 16.79
C ASP A 55 39.16 -18.16 15.63
N HIS A 56 38.99 -17.62 14.42
CA HIS A 56 39.82 -17.96 13.27
C HIS A 56 41.28 -17.54 13.49
N LEU A 57 41.51 -16.32 13.99
CA LEU A 57 42.83 -15.82 14.33
C LEU A 57 43.52 -16.74 15.35
N ARG A 58 42.80 -17.16 16.40
CA ARG A 58 43.32 -18.06 17.43
C ARG A 58 43.71 -19.43 16.87
N GLY A 59 42.98 -19.93 15.86
CA GLY A 59 43.32 -21.18 15.18
C GLY A 59 44.60 -21.11 14.34
N VAL A 60 44.89 -19.95 13.74
CA VAL A 60 46.02 -19.77 12.79
C VAL A 60 47.28 -19.23 13.47
N ILE A 61 47.16 -18.50 14.59
CA ILE A 61 48.29 -17.81 15.24
C ILE A 61 49.41 -18.76 15.70
N GLY A 62 49.07 -20.02 16.01
CA GLY A 62 50.05 -21.04 16.36
C GLY A 62 51.11 -21.28 15.29
N LEU A 63 50.79 -21.04 14.01
CA LEU A 63 51.74 -21.15 12.91
C LEU A 63 52.83 -20.07 12.95
N ARG A 64 52.59 -18.92 13.60
CA ARG A 64 53.63 -17.86 13.74
C ARG A 64 54.75 -18.28 14.71
N GLY A 65 54.50 -19.26 15.57
CA GLY A 65 55.51 -19.85 16.44
C GLY A 65 56.66 -20.52 15.67
N TYR A 66 56.40 -21.02 14.44
CA TYR A 66 57.47 -21.54 13.57
C TYR A 66 58.46 -20.46 13.12
N GLY A 67 58.04 -19.19 13.10
CA GLY A 67 58.87 -18.04 12.75
C GLY A 67 59.65 -17.45 13.92
N GLN A 68 59.73 -18.14 15.08
CA GLN A 68 60.35 -17.64 16.32
C GLN A 68 59.74 -16.34 16.86
N ARG A 69 58.54 -15.97 16.40
CA ARG A 69 57.77 -14.85 16.95
C ARG A 69 56.87 -15.36 18.05
N ASP A 70 56.71 -14.57 19.11
CA ASP A 70 55.82 -14.90 20.22
C ASP A 70 54.35 -14.85 19.75
N PRO A 71 53.64 -16.00 19.67
CA PRO A 71 52.26 -16.05 19.19
C PRO A 71 51.30 -15.19 20.01
N LEU A 72 51.58 -14.99 21.30
CA LEU A 72 50.71 -14.23 22.19
C LEU A 72 50.73 -12.73 21.84
N ASN A 73 51.91 -12.19 21.53
CA ASN A 73 52.04 -10.77 21.20
C ASN A 73 51.44 -10.48 19.82
N GLU A 74 51.70 -11.35 18.84
CA GLU A 74 51.10 -11.27 17.52
C GLU A 74 49.57 -11.35 17.57
N TYR A 75 49.01 -12.26 18.39
CA TYR A 75 47.57 -12.33 18.62
C TYR A 75 47.02 -11.00 19.13
N LYS A 76 47.65 -10.39 20.14
CA LYS A 76 47.18 -9.12 20.72
C LYS A 76 47.19 -7.99 19.71
N THR A 77 48.27 -7.87 18.92
CA THR A 77 48.38 -6.82 17.90
C THR A 77 47.34 -6.99 16.80
N GLU A 78 47.20 -8.20 16.25
CA GLU A 78 46.22 -8.49 15.20
C GLU A 78 44.77 -8.36 15.71
N ALA A 79 44.47 -8.87 16.91
CA ALA A 79 43.16 -8.74 17.52
C ALA A 79 42.77 -7.27 17.77
N PHE A 80 43.74 -6.44 18.18
CA PHE A 80 43.51 -5.01 18.34
C PHE A 80 43.21 -4.31 17.00
N ASN A 81 43.97 -4.62 15.94
CA ASN A 81 43.72 -4.09 14.60
C ASN A 81 42.33 -4.49 14.07
N LEU A 82 41.91 -5.74 14.31
CA LEU A 82 40.56 -6.21 13.97
C LEU A 82 39.48 -5.43 14.74
N PHE A 83 39.72 -5.12 16.02
CA PHE A 83 38.80 -4.33 16.82
C PHE A 83 38.70 -2.87 16.35
N GLU A 84 39.82 -2.24 16.00
CA GLU A 84 39.81 -0.89 15.41
C GLU A 84 39.04 -0.86 14.09
N THR A 85 39.24 -1.88 13.25
CA THR A 85 38.52 -2.05 11.99
C THR A 85 37.02 -2.18 12.23
N LEU A 86 36.60 -3.03 13.18
CA LEU A 86 35.20 -3.14 13.62
C LEU A 86 34.63 -1.78 14.04
N LEU A 87 35.34 -1.01 14.87
CA LEU A 87 34.84 0.31 15.30
C LEU A 87 34.69 1.30 14.14
N TYR A 88 35.60 1.25 13.17
CA TYR A 88 35.52 2.06 11.96
C TYR A 88 34.32 1.65 11.09
N GLU A 89 34.18 0.35 10.82
CA GLU A 89 33.09 -0.20 10.01
C GLU A 89 31.73 0.04 10.66
N LEU A 90 31.63 -0.10 11.99
CA LEU A 90 30.41 0.18 12.74
C LEU A 90 29.95 1.63 12.51
N ARG A 91 30.84 2.61 12.73
CA ARG A 91 30.52 4.03 12.52
C ARG A 91 30.11 4.28 11.07
N HIS A 92 30.89 3.75 10.12
CA HIS A 92 30.64 3.96 8.70
C HIS A 92 29.30 3.37 8.26
N ASN A 93 28.96 2.16 8.71
CA ASN A 93 27.71 1.49 8.37
C ASN A 93 26.50 2.18 9.02
N VAL A 94 26.61 2.62 10.27
CA VAL A 94 25.56 3.39 10.95
C VAL A 94 25.31 4.70 10.21
N THR A 95 26.35 5.50 9.92
CA THR A 95 26.20 6.77 9.19
C THR A 95 25.63 6.55 7.79
N ARG A 96 26.14 5.56 7.04
CA ARG A 96 25.63 5.23 5.70
C ARG A 96 24.15 4.90 5.73
N TRP A 97 23.74 4.03 6.65
CA TRP A 97 22.34 3.65 6.78
C TRP A 97 21.47 4.84 7.17
N LEU A 98 21.89 5.60 8.19
CA LEU A 98 21.20 6.82 8.61
C LEU A 98 21.07 7.86 7.49
N MET A 99 21.91 7.84 6.45
CA MET A 99 21.77 8.74 5.30
C MET A 99 20.99 8.13 4.12
N THR A 100 20.97 6.80 3.99
CA THR A 100 20.40 6.10 2.81
C THR A 100 18.98 5.59 3.01
N VAL A 101 18.54 5.33 4.24
CA VAL A 101 17.17 4.81 4.51
C VAL A 101 16.07 5.69 3.94
N GLU A 102 15.19 5.11 3.14
CA GLU A 102 13.97 5.76 2.68
C GLU A 102 12.78 5.18 3.45
N PHE A 103 12.04 6.04 4.13
CA PHE A 103 10.79 5.65 4.79
C PHE A 103 9.65 5.74 3.78
N ARG A 104 9.03 4.60 3.47
CA ARG A 104 7.78 4.55 2.71
C ARG A 104 6.65 4.32 3.69
N PHE A 105 5.80 5.32 3.85
CA PHE A 105 4.54 5.17 4.54
C PHE A 105 3.57 4.52 3.55
N ASP A 106 3.35 3.21 3.70
CA ASP A 106 2.38 2.53 2.86
C ASP A 106 0.99 3.03 3.26
N ALA A 107 0.23 3.52 2.29
CA ALA A 107 -1.16 3.86 2.54
C ALA A 107 -1.90 2.57 2.91
N PRO A 108 -2.70 2.54 3.99
CA PRO A 108 -3.44 1.34 4.34
C PRO A 108 -4.21 0.88 3.09
N PRO A 109 -4.15 -0.42 2.75
CA PRO A 109 -4.80 -0.91 1.55
C PRO A 109 -6.25 -0.45 1.60
N ALA A 110 -6.71 0.19 0.51
CA ALA A 110 -8.11 0.52 0.37
C ALA A 110 -8.87 -0.78 0.62
N MET A 111 -9.59 -0.85 1.74
CA MET A 111 -10.52 -1.95 1.98
C MET A 111 -11.49 -1.88 0.81
N GLU A 112 -11.34 -2.78 -0.15
CA GLU A 112 -12.37 -3.07 -1.13
C GLU A 112 -13.55 -3.56 -0.32
N MET A 113 -14.43 -2.62 0.03
CA MET A 113 -15.73 -2.94 0.57
C MET A 113 -16.35 -3.88 -0.46
N PRO A 114 -16.69 -5.14 -0.09
CA PRO A 114 -17.33 -6.03 -1.04
C PRO A 114 -18.56 -5.31 -1.60
N GLU A 115 -18.72 -5.32 -2.92
CA GLU A 115 -19.93 -4.77 -3.55
C GLU A 115 -21.14 -5.39 -2.86
N PHE A 116 -21.89 -4.57 -2.12
CA PHE A 116 -23.13 -4.99 -1.51
C PHE A 116 -24.12 -5.27 -2.64
N GLN A 117 -24.22 -6.53 -3.06
CA GLN A 117 -25.33 -6.97 -3.90
C GLN A 117 -26.55 -7.15 -2.99
N GLU A 118 -27.52 -6.25 -3.14
CA GLU A 118 -28.85 -6.44 -2.57
C GLU A 118 -29.52 -7.62 -3.28
N ILE A 119 -29.57 -8.78 -2.60
CA ILE A 119 -30.26 -9.97 -3.07
C ILE A 119 -31.65 -9.98 -2.44
N HIS A 120 -32.66 -9.61 -3.21
CA HIS A 120 -34.06 -9.73 -2.83
C HIS A 120 -34.67 -10.92 -3.60
N LEU A 121 -34.62 -12.11 -2.99
CA LEU A 121 -35.10 -13.34 -3.62
C LEU A 121 -36.61 -13.48 -3.46
N ASN A 122 -37.33 -13.62 -4.57
CA ASN A 122 -38.78 -13.87 -4.53
C ASN A 122 -39.05 -15.32 -4.05
N PRO A 123 -39.84 -15.53 -2.98
CA PRO A 123 -40.13 -16.88 -2.44
C PRO A 123 -40.86 -17.82 -3.41
N GLY A 124 -41.51 -17.31 -4.45
CA GLY A 124 -42.25 -18.11 -5.43
C GLY A 124 -41.44 -18.58 -6.63
N THR A 125 -40.43 -17.80 -7.05
CA THR A 125 -39.66 -18.07 -8.29
C THR A 125 -38.19 -18.34 -8.04
N GLY A 126 -37.66 -17.99 -6.87
CA GLY A 126 -36.23 -18.11 -6.55
C GLY A 126 -35.32 -17.14 -7.32
N GLU A 127 -35.90 -16.21 -8.08
CA GLU A 127 -35.17 -15.20 -8.84
C GLU A 127 -34.98 -13.91 -8.02
N ASN A 128 -33.88 -13.19 -8.28
CA ASN A 128 -33.60 -11.91 -7.62
C ASN A 128 -34.43 -10.79 -8.27
N GLU A 129 -35.34 -10.20 -7.50
CA GLU A 129 -36.24 -9.12 -7.92
C GLU A 129 -35.51 -7.84 -8.31
N MET A 130 -34.27 -7.64 -7.85
CA MET A 130 -33.44 -6.50 -8.23
C MET A 130 -32.70 -6.71 -9.55
N ALA A 131 -32.40 -7.96 -9.91
CA ALA A 131 -31.73 -8.29 -11.17
C ALA A 131 -32.72 -8.40 -12.34
N ASN A 132 -33.98 -8.74 -12.05
CA ASN A 132 -35.03 -8.86 -13.05
C ASN A 132 -36.34 -8.24 -12.52
N PRO A 133 -36.74 -7.04 -12.98
CA PRO A 133 -37.98 -6.40 -12.57
C PRO A 133 -39.25 -7.22 -12.87
N LEU A 134 -39.17 -8.18 -13.80
CA LEU A 134 -40.26 -9.12 -14.09
C LEU A 134 -40.44 -10.19 -13.01
N ALA A 135 -39.44 -10.43 -12.15
CA ALA A 135 -39.53 -11.40 -11.05
C ALA A 135 -40.39 -10.90 -9.87
N GLN A 136 -40.77 -9.62 -9.85
CA GLN A 136 -41.73 -9.06 -8.89
C GLN A 136 -43.19 -9.41 -9.20
N LEU A 137 -43.46 -10.11 -10.30
CA LEU A 137 -44.81 -10.50 -10.71
C LEU A 137 -45.11 -11.91 -10.17
N PRO A 138 -45.96 -12.05 -9.13
CA PRO A 138 -46.43 -13.37 -8.74
C PRO A 138 -47.33 -13.93 -9.84
N GLU A 139 -46.97 -15.10 -10.36
CA GLU A 139 -47.77 -15.98 -11.24
C GLU A 139 -48.84 -15.28 -12.09
N GLY A 140 -48.45 -14.64 -13.19
CA GLY A 140 -49.30 -14.49 -14.38
C GLY A 140 -50.66 -13.76 -14.24
N ILE A 141 -50.95 -13.10 -13.11
CA ILE A 141 -52.16 -12.31 -12.93
C ILE A 141 -51.80 -10.83 -13.08
N LEU A 142 -52.02 -10.29 -14.28
CA LEU A 142 -51.96 -8.86 -14.53
C LEU A 142 -53.26 -8.21 -14.02
N GLU A 143 -53.31 -7.90 -12.73
CA GLU A 143 -54.28 -6.94 -12.23
C GLU A 143 -53.93 -5.54 -12.74
N GLY A 144 -54.96 -4.77 -13.09
CA GLY A 144 -54.87 -3.53 -13.88
C GLY A 144 -54.05 -2.38 -13.27
N ASP A 145 -53.43 -2.55 -12.11
CA ASP A 145 -52.53 -1.56 -11.50
C ASP A 145 -51.04 -1.85 -11.78
N ALA A 146 -50.71 -3.06 -12.27
CA ALA A 146 -49.32 -3.50 -12.50
C ALA A 146 -48.71 -3.06 -13.84
N ARG A 147 -49.51 -2.55 -14.79
CA ARG A 147 -49.03 -2.07 -16.10
C ARG A 147 -48.60 -0.59 -16.09
N SER A 148 -49.00 0.16 -15.07
CA SER A 148 -48.59 1.55 -14.83
C SER A 148 -47.10 1.72 -14.46
N ARG A 149 -46.40 0.63 -14.11
CA ARG A 149 -44.98 0.62 -13.74
C ARG A 149 -44.04 0.24 -14.89
N LEU A 150 -44.58 0.00 -16.08
CA LEU A 150 -43.77 -0.33 -17.26
C LEU A 150 -43.21 0.96 -17.91
N PRO A 151 -41.93 0.97 -18.33
CA PRO A 151 -41.30 2.13 -18.94
C PRO A 151 -41.98 2.53 -20.26
N VAL A 152 -41.87 3.81 -20.63
CA VAL A 152 -42.51 4.43 -21.82
C VAL A 152 -42.00 3.81 -23.15
N ASP A 153 -40.93 3.04 -23.10
CA ASP A 153 -40.29 2.36 -24.24
C ASP A 153 -41.11 1.22 -24.88
N VAL A 154 -42.30 0.91 -24.33
CA VAL A 154 -43.23 -0.09 -24.92
C VAL A 154 -44.12 0.52 -26.02
N LEU A 155 -44.02 1.82 -26.29
CA LEU A 155 -44.78 2.47 -27.37
C LEU A 155 -44.15 2.17 -28.76
N PRO A 156 -44.97 1.99 -29.82
CA PRO A 156 -44.47 1.82 -31.19
C PRO A 156 -43.63 3.02 -31.65
N VAL A 157 -42.55 2.74 -32.39
CA VAL A 157 -41.60 3.75 -32.88
C VAL A 157 -42.32 4.88 -33.61
N GLY A 158 -42.08 6.12 -33.18
CA GLY A 158 -42.65 7.33 -33.79
C GLY A 158 -43.95 7.83 -33.13
N TRP A 159 -44.48 7.12 -32.13
CA TRP A 159 -45.67 7.56 -31.39
C TRP A 159 -45.32 8.35 -30.12
N GLU A 160 -44.03 8.41 -29.77
CA GLU A 160 -43.45 9.09 -28.60
C GLU A 160 -43.78 10.60 -28.52
N ARG A 161 -44.02 11.25 -29.67
CA ARG A 161 -44.29 12.69 -29.75
C ARG A 161 -45.78 13.02 -29.88
N THR A 162 -46.65 12.03 -29.72
CA THR A 162 -48.10 12.23 -29.80
C THR A 162 -48.59 12.94 -28.54
N ALA A 163 -49.14 14.15 -28.71
CA ALA A 163 -49.65 14.92 -27.58
C ALA A 163 -50.80 14.18 -26.87
N ARG A 164 -50.82 14.23 -25.53
CA ARG A 164 -51.75 13.46 -24.68
C ARG A 164 -53.24 13.62 -25.03
N ASN A 165 -53.65 14.77 -25.54
CA ASN A 165 -55.04 15.08 -25.91
C ASN A 165 -55.32 15.00 -27.42
N ALA A 166 -54.31 14.71 -28.25
CA ALA A 166 -54.48 14.54 -29.69
C ALA A 166 -55.24 13.24 -30.00
N ASP A 167 -55.79 13.14 -31.20
CA ASP A 167 -56.41 11.91 -31.67
C ASP A 167 -55.35 10.80 -31.77
N CYS A 168 -55.73 9.60 -31.36
CA CYS A 168 -54.80 8.48 -31.33
C CYS A 168 -54.44 8.05 -32.77
N PRO A 169 -53.14 7.91 -33.11
CA PRO A 169 -52.68 7.53 -34.45
C PRO A 169 -53.15 6.15 -34.92
N CYS A 170 -53.73 5.33 -34.03
CA CYS A 170 -54.31 4.02 -34.37
C CYS A 170 -55.64 4.11 -35.15
N GLY A 171 -56.21 5.31 -35.34
CA GLY A 171 -57.48 5.51 -36.04
C GLY A 171 -58.73 5.14 -35.24
N SER A 172 -58.61 4.93 -33.92
CA SER A 172 -59.73 4.53 -33.04
C SER A 172 -60.75 5.63 -32.74
N GLY A 173 -60.51 6.87 -33.19
CA GLY A 173 -61.36 8.04 -32.92
C GLY A 173 -61.36 8.50 -31.45
N ARG A 174 -60.51 7.92 -30.59
CA ARG A 174 -60.35 8.29 -29.18
C ARG A 174 -59.08 9.13 -28.98
N LYS A 175 -59.08 10.03 -27.99
CA LYS A 175 -57.89 10.79 -27.60
C LYS A 175 -56.78 9.86 -27.12
N PHE A 176 -55.51 10.20 -27.37
CA PHE A 176 -54.35 9.39 -27.04
C PHE A 176 -54.35 8.91 -25.60
N LYS A 177 -54.66 9.79 -24.63
CA LYS A 177 -54.81 9.44 -23.19
C LYS A 177 -55.90 8.42 -22.82
N HIS A 178 -56.82 8.12 -23.73
CA HIS A 178 -57.92 7.16 -23.54
C HIS A 178 -57.77 5.92 -24.44
N CYS A 179 -56.61 5.78 -25.08
CA CYS A 179 -56.29 4.66 -25.95
C CYS A 179 -54.87 4.16 -25.62
N HIS A 180 -53.89 4.32 -26.51
CA HIS A 180 -52.52 3.83 -26.27
C HIS A 180 -51.71 4.64 -25.25
N GLY A 181 -52.14 5.87 -24.92
CA GLY A 181 -51.63 6.65 -23.79
C GLY A 181 -52.46 6.48 -22.50
N SER A 182 -53.50 5.65 -22.54
CA SER A 182 -54.13 5.08 -21.35
C SER A 182 -53.27 3.90 -20.91
N LEU A 183 -52.11 4.22 -20.35
CA LEU A 183 -51.37 3.29 -19.50
C LEU A 183 -52.25 3.02 -18.28
N VAL A 184 -53.06 1.96 -18.38
CA VAL A 184 -53.58 1.18 -17.25
C VAL A 184 -52.64 -0.01 -17.12
#